data_AF-X0QA13-F1
#
_entry.id   AF-X0QA13-F1
#
_cell.length_a   1.000
_cell.length_b   1.000
_cell.length_c   1.000
_cell.angle_alpha   90.00
_cell.angle_beta   90.00
_cell.angle_gamma   90.00
#
_symmetry.space_group_name_H-M   'P 1'
#
loop_
_entity.id
_entity.type
_entity.pdbx_description
1 polymer ?
#
loop_
_entity_poly.entity_id
_entity_poly.type
_entity_poly.pdbx_seq_one_letter_code
_entity_poly.pdbx_strand_id
1 'polypeptide(L)'
;MLDIGGTGANALLVQAADIANSGTSDPIYVKGNSDDTVDLGGVGADLSDTDGANSPSVWIDSGTDVTDTNGQVYNVWQLDSNAATQIYIDTDITVI
;
A
#
# COMPACT_ATOMS: atom_id res chain seq x y z
N MET A 1 -7.28 -2.78 9.67
CA MET A 1 -8.14 -2.26 8.59
C MET A 1 -8.35 -0.78 8.82
N LEU A 2 -8.00 0.01 7.81
CA LEU A 2 -8.27 1.43 7.72
C LEU A 2 -9.40 1.61 6.70
N ASP A 3 -10.45 2.32 7.07
CA ASP A 3 -11.59 2.61 6.20
C ASP A 3 -11.57 4.11 5.91
N ILE A 4 -11.42 4.45 4.64
CA ILE A 4 -11.45 5.82 4.13
C ILE A 4 -12.74 6.11 3.36
N GLY A 5 -13.70 5.18 3.35
CA GLY A 5 -15.01 5.40 2.74
C GLY A 5 -15.82 6.47 3.47
N GLY A 6 -16.67 7.17 2.73
CA GLY A 6 -17.48 8.25 3.30
C GLY A 6 -18.17 9.11 2.26
N THR A 7 -18.59 10.30 2.65
CA THR A 7 -19.14 11.29 1.72
C THR A 7 -18.04 12.11 1.08
N GLY A 8 -17.90 12.01 -0.24
CA GLY A 8 -16.91 12.75 -1.02
C GLY A 8 -15.56 12.03 -1.12
N ALA A 9 -14.71 12.53 -2.02
CA ALA A 9 -13.39 11.94 -2.29
C ALA A 9 -12.44 12.12 -1.12
N ASN A 10 -12.03 11.00 -0.50
CA ASN A 10 -11.05 10.96 0.56
C ASN A 10 -9.67 10.58 0.00
N ALA A 11 -8.62 11.05 0.68
CA ALA A 11 -7.24 10.76 0.31
C ALA A 11 -6.49 10.22 1.52
N LEU A 12 -5.81 9.09 1.32
CA LEU A 12 -4.85 8.56 2.26
C LEU A 12 -3.45 8.69 1.67
N LEU A 13 -2.58 9.41 2.36
CA LEU A 13 -1.16 9.43 2.06
C LEU A 13 -0.48 8.35 2.90
N VAL A 14 0.20 7.42 2.24
CA VAL A 14 1.05 6.42 2.89
C VAL A 14 2.43 6.50 2.29
N GLN A 15 3.42 6.81 3.11
CA GLN A 15 4.82 6.72 2.70
C GLN A 15 5.38 5.38 3.16
N ALA A 16 6.34 4.84 2.44
CA ALA A 16 6.90 3.55 2.85
C ALA A 16 7.70 3.63 4.19
N ALA A 17 8.06 4.83 4.67
CA ALA A 17 8.52 5.03 6.06
C ALA A 17 7.42 4.75 7.11
N ASP A 18 6.14 4.91 6.77
CA ASP A 18 5.01 4.63 7.66
C ASP A 18 4.82 3.12 7.92
N ILE A 19 5.44 2.27 7.09
CA ILE A 19 5.42 0.81 7.19
C ILE A 19 6.81 0.18 7.41
N ALA A 20 7.87 1.00 7.42
CA ALA A 20 9.22 0.57 7.75
C ALA A 20 9.26 0.09 9.21
N ASN A 21 9.79 -1.11 9.45
CA ASN A 21 9.73 -1.89 10.70
C ASN A 21 8.53 -2.83 10.86
N SER A 22 7.76 -3.08 9.81
CA SER A 22 6.73 -4.14 9.85
C SER A 22 7.32 -5.47 10.34
N GLY A 23 8.52 -5.86 9.86
CA GLY A 23 9.38 -6.98 10.32
C GLY A 23 8.79 -8.40 10.23
N THR A 24 7.47 -8.48 10.30
CA THR A 24 6.56 -9.63 10.43
C THR A 24 5.08 -9.17 10.30
N SER A 25 4.80 -7.93 9.85
CA SER A 25 3.49 -7.32 10.10
C SER A 25 2.41 -7.88 9.19
N ASP A 26 1.26 -8.15 9.80
CA ASP A 26 0.01 -8.27 9.09
C ASP A 26 -0.13 -7.07 8.12
N PRO A 27 -0.46 -7.31 6.85
CA PRO A 27 -0.65 -6.28 5.84
C PRO A 27 -1.67 -5.23 6.29
N ILE A 28 -1.44 -3.97 5.91
CA ILE A 28 -2.45 -2.93 6.13
C ILE A 28 -3.56 -3.11 5.09
N TYR A 29 -4.78 -3.34 5.56
CA TYR A 29 -5.97 -3.33 4.71
C TYR A 29 -6.55 -1.92 4.65
N VAL A 30 -6.73 -1.38 3.45
CA VAL A 30 -7.38 -0.08 3.17
C VAL A 30 -8.69 -0.35 2.41
N LYS A 31 -9.81 0.09 2.99
CA LYS A 31 -11.15 0.06 2.38
C LYS A 31 -11.60 1.47 2.01
N GLY A 32 -12.43 1.58 0.98
CA GLY A 32 -12.90 2.85 0.46
C GLY A 32 -13.82 2.66 -0.74
N ASN A 33 -14.23 3.76 -1.35
CA ASN A 33 -15.11 3.80 -2.51
C ASN A 33 -14.34 4.22 -3.78
N SER A 34 -15.01 4.14 -4.93
CA SER A 34 -14.44 4.47 -6.24
C SER A 34 -13.99 5.92 -6.43
N ASP A 35 -14.44 6.83 -5.56
CA ASP A 35 -14.05 8.25 -5.56
C ASP A 35 -12.91 8.55 -4.59
N ASP A 36 -12.42 7.54 -3.85
CA ASP A 36 -11.29 7.68 -2.93
C ASP A 36 -9.95 7.43 -3.64
N THR A 37 -8.89 7.95 -3.03
CA THR A 37 -7.51 7.82 -3.53
C THR A 37 -6.55 7.40 -2.43
N VAL A 38 -5.57 6.57 -2.78
CA VAL A 38 -4.39 6.31 -1.96
C VAL A 38 -3.17 6.79 -2.71
N ASP A 39 -2.41 7.70 -2.11
CA ASP A 39 -1.12 8.16 -2.60
C ASP A 39 -0.04 7.37 -1.84
N LEU A 40 0.66 6.48 -2.53
CA LEU A 40 1.75 5.69 -1.92
C LEU A 40 3.10 6.45 -1.91
N GLY A 41 3.09 7.70 -2.36
CA GLY A 41 4.26 8.53 -2.54
C GLY A 41 5.01 8.20 -3.82
N GLY A 42 5.74 9.20 -4.32
CA GLY A 42 6.57 9.04 -5.51
C GLY A 42 7.71 8.04 -5.30
N VAL A 43 7.95 7.22 -6.33
CA VAL A 43 9.22 6.50 -6.60
C VAL A 43 10.40 7.40 -6.23
N GLY A 44 11.20 7.05 -5.21
CA GLY A 44 12.31 7.95 -4.84
C GLY A 44 12.80 7.92 -3.40
N ALA A 45 12.03 7.41 -2.44
CA ALA A 45 12.55 7.26 -1.08
C ALA A 45 13.44 6.01 -1.03
N ASP A 46 14.74 6.22 -0.82
CA ASP A 46 15.66 5.15 -0.44
C ASP A 46 15.25 4.64 0.95
N LEU A 47 14.60 3.47 0.94
CA LEU A 47 14.08 2.81 2.13
C LEU A 47 14.70 1.43 2.30
N SER A 48 15.60 1.04 1.38
CA SER A 48 16.64 0.07 1.67
C SER A 48 17.50 0.62 2.80
N ASP A 49 17.22 0.17 4.01
CA ASP A 49 18.22 -0.59 4.78
C ASP A 49 19.65 -0.41 4.23
N THR A 50 20.44 0.45 4.90
CA THR A 50 21.85 0.24 5.32
C THR A 50 22.92 -0.32 4.36
N ASP A 51 22.60 -0.66 3.12
CA ASP A 51 23.47 -1.38 2.17
C ASP A 51 24.33 -0.46 1.30
N GLY A 52 24.02 0.85 1.32
CA GLY A 52 24.74 1.87 0.57
C GLY A 52 24.47 1.88 -0.94
N ALA A 53 23.43 1.16 -1.40
CA ALA A 53 22.97 1.21 -2.78
C ALA A 53 21.98 2.38 -2.95
N ASN A 54 22.39 3.42 -3.68
CA ASN A 54 21.55 4.60 -4.01
C ASN A 54 20.38 4.29 -4.98
N SER A 55 19.72 3.14 -4.85
CA SER A 55 18.58 2.77 -5.68
C SER A 55 17.30 3.15 -4.96
N PRO A 56 16.51 4.11 -5.46
CA PRO A 56 15.26 4.45 -4.83
C PRO A 56 14.30 3.25 -4.88
N SER A 57 13.75 2.86 -3.73
CA SER A 57 12.69 1.87 -3.68
C SER A 57 11.41 2.38 -4.34
N VAL A 58 10.65 1.47 -4.93
CA VAL A 58 9.43 1.79 -5.68
C VAL A 58 8.24 0.99 -5.19
N TRP A 59 7.07 1.61 -5.13
CA TRP A 59 5.83 0.87 -4.95
C TRP A 59 5.46 0.17 -6.25
N ILE A 60 5.16 -1.13 -6.15
CA ILE A 60 4.65 -1.92 -7.25
C ILE A 60 3.33 -2.57 -6.85
N ASP A 61 2.40 -2.60 -7.80
CA ASP A 61 1.31 -3.57 -7.80
C ASP A 61 1.94 -4.95 -8.05
N SER A 62 1.72 -5.89 -7.13
CA SER A 62 2.27 -7.24 -7.25
C SER A 62 1.58 -8.07 -8.34
N GLY A 63 0.48 -7.57 -8.93
CA GLY A 63 -0.34 -8.27 -9.92
C GLY A 63 -1.13 -9.44 -9.34
N THR A 64 -1.30 -9.47 -8.01
CA THR A 64 -2.05 -10.51 -7.31
C THR A 64 -3.06 -9.86 -6.38
N ASP A 65 -4.24 -10.46 -6.31
CA ASP A 65 -5.28 -10.01 -5.39
C ASP A 65 -5.37 -10.94 -4.17
N VAL A 66 -5.85 -10.39 -3.06
CA VAL A 66 -6.20 -11.16 -1.87
C VAL A 66 -7.66 -10.96 -1.54
N THR A 67 -8.31 -12.03 -1.08
CA THR A 67 -9.70 -11.99 -0.60
C THR A 67 -9.73 -12.16 0.91
N ASP A 68 -10.35 -11.23 1.63
CA ASP A 68 -10.53 -11.36 3.08
C ASP A 68 -11.62 -12.39 3.43
N THR A 69 -11.77 -12.68 4.72
CA THR A 69 -12.75 -13.64 5.22
C THR A 69 -14.22 -13.24 4.98
N ASN A 70 -14.47 -11.97 4.63
CA ASN A 70 -15.79 -11.45 4.30
C ASN A 70 -16.05 -11.43 2.78
N GLY A 71 -15.08 -11.88 1.97
CA GLY A 71 -15.20 -11.91 0.51
C GLY A 71 -14.79 -10.60 -0.18
N GLN A 72 -14.27 -9.60 0.53
CA GLN A 72 -13.75 -8.38 -0.08
C GLN A 72 -12.42 -8.67 -0.78
N VAL A 73 -12.24 -8.13 -1.98
CA VAL A 73 -11.02 -8.28 -2.79
C VAL A 73 -10.18 -7.01 -2.68
N TYR A 74 -8.86 -7.18 -2.64
CA TYR A 74 -7.89 -6.07 -2.55
C TYR A 74 -6.74 -6.30 -3.53
N ASN A 75 -6.31 -5.23 -4.19
CA ASN A 75 -5.03 -5.15 -4.90
C ASN A 75 -3.88 -5.16 -3.88
N VAL A 76 -2.82 -5.91 -4.17
CA VAL A 76 -1.64 -5.98 -3.30
C VAL A 76 -0.55 -5.06 -3.82
N TRP A 77 -0.21 -4.05 -3.01
CA TRP A 77 0.90 -3.15 -3.26
C TRP A 77 2.05 -3.44 -2.32
N GLN A 78 3.28 -3.39 -2.82
CA GLN A 78 4.48 -3.65 -2.03
C GLN A 78 5.64 -2.77 -2.49
N LEU A 79 6.56 -2.52 -1.58
CA LEU A 79 7.81 -1.84 -1.89
C LEU A 79 8.79 -2.84 -2.52
N ASP A 80 9.26 -2.50 -3.72
CA ASP A 80 10.05 -3.37 -4.58
C ASP A 80 9.40 -4.77 -4.65
N SER A 81 10.13 -5.83 -4.31
CA SER A 81 9.56 -7.19 -4.23
C SER A 81 9.45 -7.70 -2.79
N ASN A 82 9.33 -6.79 -1.82
CA ASN A 82 9.36 -7.14 -0.40
C ASN A 82 7.95 -7.39 0.15
N ALA A 83 7.55 -8.65 0.27
CA ALA A 83 6.24 -9.04 0.82
C ALA A 83 5.98 -8.54 2.26
N ALA A 84 7.03 -8.24 3.04
CA ALA A 84 6.86 -7.67 4.38
C ALA A 84 6.36 -6.21 4.37
N THR A 85 6.30 -5.57 3.20
CA THR A 85 5.86 -4.17 3.03
C THR A 85 4.47 -4.07 2.41
N GLN A 86 3.72 -5.17 2.38
CA GLN A 86 2.46 -5.23 1.67
C GLN A 86 1.36 -4.35 2.31
N ILE A 87 0.67 -3.63 1.44
CA ILE A 87 -0.59 -2.94 1.71
C ILE A 87 -1.64 -3.53 0.76
N TYR A 88 -2.79 -3.86 1.31
CA TYR A 88 -3.93 -4.41 0.58
C TYR A 88 -4.97 -3.32 0.43
N ILE A 89 -5.12 -2.80 -0.79
CA ILE A 89 -5.97 -1.64 -1.10
C ILE A 89 -7.18 -2.15 -1.87
N ASP A 90 -8.39 -1.73 -1.45
CA ASP A 90 -9.64 -2.09 -2.12
C ASP A 90 -9.53 -1.86 -3.64
N THR A 91 -10.04 -2.81 -4.43
CA THR A 91 -9.93 -2.77 -5.89
C THR A 91 -10.66 -1.57 -6.51
N ASP A 92 -11.62 -1.00 -5.76
CA ASP A 92 -12.37 0.16 -6.20
C ASP A 92 -11.60 1.48 -6.02
N ILE A 93 -10.56 1.53 -5.18
CA ILE A 93 -9.79 2.75 -4.90
C ILE A 93 -8.75 3.02 -6.00
N THR A 94 -8.60 4.28 -6.38
CA THR A 94 -7.51 4.69 -7.28
C THR A 94 -6.20 4.86 -6.50
N VAL A 95 -5.14 4.17 -6.91
CA VAL A 95 -3.78 4.36 -6.37
C VAL A 95 -2.99 5.28 -7.29
N ILE A 96 -2.33 6.30 -6.71
CA ILE A 96 -1.52 7.30 -7.42
C ILE A 96 -0.10 7.39 -6.89
#